data_AF-A0A9Q1N008-F1
#
_entry.id   AF-A0A9Q1N008-F1
#
_cell.length_a   1.000
_cell.length_b   1.000
_cell.length_c   1.000
_cell.angle_alpha   90.00
_cell.angle_beta   90.00
_cell.angle_gamma   90.00
#
_symmetry.space_group_name_H-M   'P 1'
#
loop_
_entity.id
_entity.type
_entity.pdbx_description
1 polymer ?
#
loop_
_entity_poly.entity_id
_entity_poly.type
_entity_poly.pdbx_seq_one_letter_code
_entity_poly.pdbx_strand_id
1 'polypeptide(L)'
;MPLLHHRIPFFFFPNTRKLIPIHSMSTSSSQTTPHQLDHHNQQQQQQSSLTQVLKYHKETKHNFTNYARGPHNLDWANQPNPFRHYISSPLIPLLHPPYTNESPLYSSIFKTLPLPKPISQSTISQLFYDSLALSAWKSTGFSTWSLRVNPSSGNLHPTEAYIICPPIVSMSNKGFVAHYAPKEHSLEIRAQFPSGFLNYFPENSFLIGLSSIFWREAWKYGERAFRYCNHDVGHAIAAVTMAAAGLGWDVKVLDGLGYEELQKLTGLEMFPKFEIPSRPIKGSMPEIEFEHPDCVLLVFPSSVNDIEVDYKELSCAISEFSGLDWKGKPNVLSKEHICWDLIYRTAEAAKKPLTMFNGSVVDPFESSGTFSESSYKDLSLREVIRKRRSAVDMDGSTEMDKETFYQILLHCMPSGSRDGEKHVRQLALPFRSLAWDSEVHAALFVHRVVGLPNGLYFLVRNENHLDDLKKDTRAEFKWAKPDGCPEDLPLYELARGDCKELSKRLSCHQDIASDGCFSLGMIAHFEPTLRSKGSWMYPRLFWETGVLGQVLYLESHAVGISATGIGCFFDDPVHEVLGLKGSKFQSLYHFTVGGPVVDKRIMSLSAYPGPNDDA
;
A
#
# COMPACT_ATOMS: atom_id res chain seq x y z
N MET A 1 9.08 -8.16 70.70
CA MET A 1 8.72 -8.78 71.99
C MET A 1 7.88 -10.02 71.71
N PRO A 2 8.02 -11.11 72.49
CA PRO A 2 8.81 -12.26 72.00
C PRO A 2 8.26 -13.67 72.38
N LEU A 3 8.98 -14.71 71.92
CA LEU A 3 9.19 -16.08 72.47
C LEU A 3 8.01 -17.09 72.47
N LEU A 4 8.09 -18.28 71.84
CA LEU A 4 8.91 -19.51 72.10
C LEU A 4 8.64 -20.21 73.44
N HIS A 5 8.20 -21.49 73.37
CA HIS A 5 8.81 -22.67 74.04
C HIS A 5 7.97 -23.95 73.78
N HIS A 6 8.55 -25.02 73.19
CA HIS A 6 9.16 -26.22 73.83
C HIS A 6 8.11 -27.16 74.49
N ARG A 7 8.14 -28.51 74.45
CA ARG A 7 9.11 -29.55 74.06
C ARG A 7 8.44 -30.96 74.26
N ILE A 8 8.57 -31.89 73.30
CA ILE A 8 8.84 -33.38 73.34
C ILE A 8 8.06 -34.35 74.31
N PRO A 9 8.32 -35.70 74.40
CA PRO A 9 8.44 -36.84 73.43
C PRO A 9 7.62 -38.13 73.79
N PHE A 10 7.73 -39.14 72.91
CA PHE A 10 7.96 -40.60 73.16
C PHE A 10 6.96 -41.65 72.62
N PHE A 11 7.62 -42.68 72.07
CA PHE A 11 7.23 -43.85 71.28
C PHE A 11 6.42 -44.93 72.02
N PHE A 12 5.62 -45.71 71.30
CA PHE A 12 5.48 -47.17 71.46
C PHE A 12 4.97 -47.85 70.16
N PHE A 13 5.73 -48.82 69.64
CA PHE A 13 5.31 -49.93 68.75
C PHE A 13 4.82 -51.11 69.65
N PRO A 14 4.19 -52.24 69.19
CA PRO A 14 4.19 -52.83 67.83
C PRO A 14 2.90 -53.53 67.30
N ASN A 15 2.98 -53.91 66.02
CA ASN A 15 2.41 -55.07 65.32
C ASN A 15 0.89 -55.37 65.31
N THR A 16 0.31 -55.36 64.10
CA THR A 16 -0.31 -56.57 63.49
C THR A 16 -0.42 -56.40 61.96
N ARG A 17 0.00 -57.44 61.23
CA ARG A 17 -0.01 -57.56 59.76
C ARG A 17 -1.43 -57.55 59.20
N LYS A 18 -1.68 -56.76 58.14
CA LYS A 18 -2.62 -57.11 57.07
C LYS A 18 -2.08 -56.67 55.70
N LEU A 19 -2.10 -57.67 54.81
CA LEU A 19 -1.83 -57.77 53.37
C LEU A 19 -1.72 -56.46 52.54
N ILE A 20 -0.66 -56.43 51.72
CA ILE A 20 -0.34 -55.45 50.68
C ILE A 20 -1.18 -55.74 49.42
N PRO A 21 -1.80 -54.71 48.80
CA PRO A 21 -1.91 -54.63 47.36
C PRO A 21 -1.01 -53.51 46.83
N ILE A 22 -0.19 -53.86 45.85
CA ILE A 22 0.68 -52.95 45.10
C ILE A 22 -0.21 -52.05 44.24
N HIS A 23 -0.10 -50.72 44.40
CA HIS A 23 -0.48 -49.78 43.35
C HIS A 23 0.63 -48.75 43.12
N SER A 24 1.08 -48.74 41.87
CA SER A 24 2.10 -47.89 41.28
C SER A 24 1.71 -46.42 41.30
N MET A 25 2.65 -45.56 41.71
CA MET A 25 2.59 -44.13 41.40
C MET A 25 2.93 -43.93 39.93
N SER A 26 1.97 -43.46 39.13
CA SER A 26 2.22 -42.91 37.80
C SER A 26 2.34 -41.40 37.90
N THR A 27 3.56 -40.89 37.79
CA THR A 27 3.81 -39.50 37.38
C THR A 27 3.48 -39.40 35.89
N SER A 28 2.38 -38.74 35.54
CA SER A 28 2.05 -38.42 34.16
C SER A 28 2.94 -37.28 33.65
N SER A 29 4.11 -37.61 33.11
CA SER A 29 4.82 -36.72 32.19
C SER A 29 4.12 -36.82 30.83
N SER A 30 3.26 -35.86 30.50
CA SER A 30 2.73 -35.72 29.16
C SER A 30 3.87 -35.40 28.19
N GLN A 31 4.32 -36.40 27.43
CA GLN A 31 5.24 -36.19 26.31
C GLN A 31 4.47 -35.51 25.18
N THR A 32 4.66 -34.20 25.00
CA THR A 32 4.19 -33.46 23.82
C THR A 32 4.94 -33.97 22.59
N THR A 33 4.20 -34.39 21.56
CA THR A 33 4.78 -34.87 20.29
C THR A 33 5.40 -33.73 19.46
N PRO A 34 6.37 -34.00 18.56
CA PRO A 34 7.00 -32.96 17.73
C PRO A 34 6.00 -32.09 16.95
N HIS A 35 4.94 -32.70 16.40
CA HIS A 35 3.86 -31.96 15.71
C HIS A 35 3.06 -31.02 16.63
N GLN A 36 2.89 -31.36 17.91
CA GLN A 36 2.20 -30.47 18.87
C GLN A 36 3.10 -29.31 19.30
N LEU A 37 4.42 -29.54 19.39
CA LEU A 37 5.41 -28.49 19.65
C LEU A 37 5.50 -27.50 18.48
N ASP A 38 5.50 -27.98 17.24
CA ASP A 38 5.54 -27.14 16.04
C ASP A 38 4.27 -26.28 15.90
N HIS A 39 3.09 -26.86 16.12
CA HIS A 39 1.83 -26.08 16.12
C HIS A 39 1.79 -25.05 17.26
N HIS A 40 2.27 -25.39 18.45
CA HIS A 40 2.30 -24.45 19.58
C HIS A 40 3.28 -23.29 19.32
N ASN A 41 4.45 -23.57 18.76
CA ASN A 41 5.45 -22.56 18.38
C ASN A 41 4.92 -21.62 17.28
N GLN A 42 4.24 -22.16 16.26
CA GLN A 42 3.63 -21.34 15.20
C GLN A 42 2.54 -20.41 15.74
N GLN A 43 1.68 -20.90 16.64
CA GLN A 43 0.64 -20.06 17.28
C GLN A 43 1.25 -18.98 18.17
N GLN A 44 2.29 -19.29 18.95
CA GLN A 44 3.00 -18.28 19.75
C GLN A 44 3.67 -17.23 18.86
N GLN A 45 4.30 -17.63 17.76
CA GLN A 45 4.92 -16.71 16.81
C GLN A 45 3.87 -15.81 16.15
N GLN A 46 2.74 -16.36 15.68
CA GLN A 46 1.65 -15.58 15.10
C GLN A 46 1.07 -14.58 16.10
N GLN A 47 0.89 -14.97 17.36
CA GLN A 47 0.41 -14.09 18.42
C GLN A 47 1.43 -12.98 18.75
N SER A 48 2.74 -13.29 18.76
CA SER A 48 3.81 -12.32 18.95
C SER A 48 3.84 -11.30 17.80
N SER A 49 3.76 -11.77 16.55
CA SER A 49 3.72 -10.90 15.37
C SER A 49 2.49 -9.99 15.36
N LEU A 50 1.31 -10.54 15.68
CA LEU A 50 0.09 -9.74 15.83
C LEU A 50 0.26 -8.67 16.92
N THR A 51 0.82 -9.03 18.07
CA THR A 51 1.06 -8.10 19.18
C THR A 51 2.00 -6.97 18.74
N GLN A 52 3.05 -7.28 17.97
CA GLN A 52 4.00 -6.29 17.48
C GLN A 52 3.37 -5.30 16.48
N VAL A 53 2.56 -5.76 15.51
CA VAL A 53 1.90 -4.85 14.56
C VAL A 53 0.83 -3.98 15.22
N LEU A 54 0.07 -4.52 16.18
CA LEU A 54 -0.89 -3.75 16.98
C LEU A 54 -0.18 -2.71 17.86
N LYS A 55 0.95 -3.09 18.46
CA LYS A 55 1.80 -2.17 19.23
C LYS A 55 2.29 -1.03 18.35
N TYR A 56 2.85 -1.34 17.18
CA TYR A 56 3.31 -0.32 16.23
C TYR A 56 2.18 0.63 15.83
N HIS A 57 1.00 0.09 15.49
CA HIS A 57 -0.14 0.93 15.15
C HIS A 57 -0.49 1.86 16.30
N LYS A 58 -0.57 1.37 17.54
CA LYS A 58 -0.86 2.20 18.71
C LYS A 58 0.18 3.29 18.96
N GLU A 59 1.48 2.95 18.88
CA GLU A 59 2.57 3.88 19.20
C GLU A 59 2.78 4.96 18.11
N THR A 60 2.33 4.69 16.88
CA THR A 60 2.46 5.61 15.75
C THR A 60 1.21 6.45 15.45
N LYS A 61 0.24 6.44 16.37
CA LYS A 61 -0.92 7.34 16.31
C LYS A 61 -0.52 8.78 16.61
N HIS A 62 -1.24 9.73 16.04
CA HIS A 62 -1.25 11.10 16.55
C HIS A 62 -2.47 11.33 17.43
N ASN A 63 -2.29 12.11 18.49
CA ASN A 63 -3.32 12.59 19.39
C ASN A 63 -3.20 14.12 19.52
N PHE A 64 -4.25 14.80 19.97
CA PHE A 64 -4.24 16.26 20.14
C PHE A 64 -3.09 16.76 21.04
N THR A 65 -2.64 15.94 21.99
CA THR A 65 -1.60 16.31 22.96
C THR A 65 -0.24 15.73 22.64
N ASN A 66 -0.14 14.79 21.70
CA ASN A 66 1.13 14.14 21.37
C ASN A 66 1.13 13.57 19.96
N TYR A 67 2.20 13.88 19.21
CA TYR A 67 2.44 13.30 17.90
C TYR A 67 3.29 12.02 18.03
N ALA A 68 3.17 11.11 17.05
CA ALA A 68 4.10 9.99 16.91
C ALA A 68 5.55 10.48 16.88
N ARG A 69 6.48 9.69 17.41
CA ARG A 69 7.87 10.12 17.56
C ARG A 69 8.52 10.28 16.18
N GLY A 70 9.07 11.47 15.97
CA GLY A 70 9.76 11.87 14.77
C GLY A 70 11.15 12.46 15.06
N PRO A 71 11.93 12.78 14.02
CA PRO A 71 13.11 13.60 14.18
C PRO A 71 12.75 14.95 14.83
N HIS A 72 13.60 15.45 15.73
CA HIS A 72 13.35 16.73 16.41
C HIS A 72 13.44 17.91 15.44
N ASN A 73 14.37 17.85 14.48
CA ASN A 73 14.58 18.82 13.40
C ASN A 73 14.92 18.06 12.11
N LEU A 74 14.60 18.64 10.96
CA LEU A 74 14.98 18.09 9.65
C LEU A 74 16.39 18.52 9.26
N ASP A 75 17.27 17.55 9.07
CA ASP A 75 18.61 17.76 8.52
C ASP A 75 18.57 17.66 6.99
N TRP A 76 18.28 18.80 6.35
CA TRP A 76 18.17 18.91 4.89
C TRP A 76 19.48 18.59 4.16
N ALA A 77 20.65 18.81 4.80
CA ALA A 77 21.94 18.47 4.20
C ALA A 77 22.18 16.95 4.13
N ASN A 78 21.42 16.18 4.92
CA ASN A 78 21.45 14.72 4.99
C ASN A 78 20.16 14.07 4.45
N GLN A 79 19.33 14.83 3.72
CA GLN A 79 18.15 14.28 3.05
C GLN A 79 18.57 13.10 2.16
N PRO A 80 17.89 11.94 2.27
CA PRO A 80 18.24 10.77 1.50
C PRO A 80 18.08 11.05 0.00
N ASN A 81 19.06 10.61 -0.78
CA ASN A 81 18.97 10.66 -2.23
C ASN A 81 17.68 9.93 -2.69
N PRO A 82 16.79 10.61 -3.43
CA PRO A 82 15.54 10.02 -3.88
C PRO A 82 15.73 9.03 -5.05
N PHE A 83 16.97 8.73 -5.45
CA PHE A 83 17.30 7.84 -6.55
C PHE A 83 18.30 6.76 -6.11
N ARG A 84 17.86 5.49 -6.08
CA ARG A 84 18.73 4.33 -5.97
C ARG A 84 19.41 4.11 -7.31
N HIS A 85 20.67 3.75 -7.24
CA HIS A 85 21.44 3.28 -8.38
C HIS A 85 22.20 2.03 -8.00
N TYR A 86 22.25 1.08 -8.92
CA TYR A 86 23.14 -0.06 -8.86
C TYR A 86 24.40 0.25 -9.68
N ILE A 87 25.37 0.88 -9.02
CA ILE A 87 26.64 1.32 -9.61
C ILE A 87 27.31 0.14 -10.32
N SER A 88 27.70 0.34 -11.58
CA SER A 88 28.30 -0.65 -12.48
C SER A 88 27.35 -1.70 -13.08
N SER A 89 26.03 -1.62 -12.83
CA SER A 89 25.06 -2.37 -13.64
C SER A 89 24.97 -1.80 -15.06
N PRO A 90 24.86 -2.65 -16.10
CA PRO A 90 24.59 -2.18 -17.46
C PRO A 90 23.28 -1.38 -17.52
N LEU A 91 23.34 -0.16 -18.05
CA LEU A 91 22.19 0.73 -18.16
C LEU A 91 21.62 0.68 -19.58
N ILE A 92 20.31 0.39 -19.70
CA ILE A 92 19.58 0.40 -20.96
C ILE A 92 18.56 1.55 -20.92
N PRO A 93 18.68 2.56 -21.79
CA PRO A 93 17.71 3.66 -21.83
C PRO A 93 16.34 3.18 -22.33
N LEU A 94 15.29 3.66 -21.68
CA LEU A 94 13.92 3.51 -22.16
C LEU A 94 13.56 4.68 -23.08
N LEU A 95 12.62 4.44 -23.98
CA LEU A 95 12.15 5.43 -24.94
C LEU A 95 11.17 6.39 -24.28
N HIS A 96 11.32 7.69 -24.51
CA HIS A 96 10.30 8.66 -24.09
C HIS A 96 9.11 8.59 -25.05
N PRO A 97 7.93 8.10 -24.63
CA PRO A 97 6.78 8.01 -25.51
C PRO A 97 6.35 9.41 -25.97
N PRO A 98 6.01 9.61 -27.25
CA PRO A 98 5.52 10.91 -27.69
C PRO A 98 4.16 11.19 -27.04
N TYR A 99 3.82 12.46 -26.82
CA TYR A 99 2.46 12.87 -26.44
C TYR A 99 1.53 12.78 -27.66
N THR A 100 1.30 11.57 -28.19
CA THR A 100 0.34 11.33 -29.29
C THR A 100 -0.99 10.81 -28.75
N ASN A 101 -2.06 10.98 -29.54
CA ASN A 101 -3.43 10.55 -29.26
C ASN A 101 -3.64 9.01 -29.28
N GLU A 102 -2.58 8.20 -29.17
CA GLU A 102 -2.70 6.73 -29.15
C GLU A 102 -3.11 6.16 -27.78
N SER A 103 -3.21 7.00 -26.75
CA SER A 103 -3.69 6.61 -25.43
C SER A 103 -5.23 6.59 -25.42
N PRO A 104 -5.88 5.54 -24.85
CA PRO A 104 -7.33 5.51 -24.73
C PRO A 104 -7.84 6.64 -23.84
N LEU A 105 -9.12 6.97 -23.94
CA LEU A 105 -9.76 7.91 -23.02
C LEU A 105 -9.75 7.34 -21.60
N TYR A 106 -9.53 8.20 -20.60
CA TYR A 106 -9.51 7.81 -19.20
C TYR A 106 -10.82 7.11 -18.78
N SER A 107 -11.96 7.63 -19.22
CA SER A 107 -13.28 7.04 -18.91
C SER A 107 -13.49 5.66 -19.54
N SER A 108 -12.92 5.41 -20.74
CA SER A 108 -13.18 4.19 -21.49
C SER A 108 -12.57 2.93 -20.85
N ILE A 109 -11.44 3.06 -20.15
CA ILE A 109 -10.74 1.89 -19.59
C ILE A 109 -11.50 1.23 -18.44
N PHE A 110 -12.40 1.95 -17.78
CA PHE A 110 -13.27 1.40 -16.74
C PHE A 110 -14.41 0.54 -17.29
N LYS A 111 -14.67 0.61 -18.61
CA LYS A 111 -15.70 -0.18 -19.30
C LYS A 111 -15.09 -1.36 -20.03
N THR A 112 -14.00 -1.15 -20.76
CA THR A 112 -13.33 -2.19 -21.54
C THR A 112 -11.87 -1.82 -21.76
N LEU A 113 -10.99 -2.80 -21.67
CA LEU A 113 -9.56 -2.63 -21.95
C LEU A 113 -9.29 -2.68 -23.46
N PRO A 114 -8.31 -1.89 -23.98
CA PRO A 114 -7.90 -1.98 -25.37
C PRO A 114 -7.23 -3.34 -25.66
N LEU A 115 -7.01 -3.64 -26.94
CA LEU A 115 -6.31 -4.88 -27.32
C LEU A 115 -4.89 -4.91 -26.71
N PRO A 116 -4.47 -6.06 -26.12
CA PRO A 116 -3.15 -6.19 -25.53
C PRO A 116 -2.03 -5.92 -26.55
N LYS A 117 -1.14 -4.99 -26.23
CA LYS A 117 0.07 -4.75 -27.02
C LYS A 117 1.15 -5.82 -26.73
N PRO A 118 2.02 -6.15 -27.69
CA PRO A 118 3.11 -7.10 -27.44
C PRO A 118 4.16 -6.51 -26.48
N ILE A 119 4.91 -7.37 -25.79
CA ILE A 119 6.08 -6.97 -25.00
C ILE A 119 7.17 -6.48 -25.96
N SER A 120 7.61 -5.24 -25.79
CA SER A 120 8.68 -4.60 -26.56
C SER A 120 9.34 -3.51 -25.74
N GLN A 121 10.52 -3.03 -26.15
CA GLN A 121 11.13 -1.88 -25.49
C GLN A 121 10.19 -0.66 -25.49
N SER A 122 9.43 -0.42 -26.56
CA SER A 122 8.47 0.69 -26.62
C SER A 122 7.35 0.57 -25.58
N THR A 123 6.73 -0.60 -25.47
CA THR A 123 5.61 -0.82 -24.53
C THR A 123 6.08 -0.88 -23.07
N ILE A 124 7.26 -1.45 -22.79
CA ILE A 124 7.89 -1.39 -21.46
C ILE A 124 8.29 0.05 -21.09
N SER A 125 8.82 0.81 -22.04
CA SER A 125 9.15 2.23 -21.81
C SER A 125 7.90 3.03 -21.46
N GLN A 126 6.82 2.84 -22.23
CA GLN A 126 5.53 3.48 -21.96
C GLN A 126 4.97 3.10 -20.59
N LEU A 127 5.00 1.81 -20.22
CA LEU A 127 4.50 1.36 -18.93
C LEU A 127 5.19 2.10 -17.78
N PHE A 128 6.52 2.15 -17.76
CA PHE A 128 7.27 2.86 -16.73
C PHE A 128 7.07 4.39 -16.80
N TYR A 129 6.96 4.95 -18.00
CA TYR A 129 6.71 6.38 -18.21
C TYR A 129 5.36 6.84 -17.65
N ASP A 130 4.33 5.99 -17.80
CA ASP A 130 2.97 6.22 -17.36
C ASP A 130 2.68 5.67 -15.95
N SER A 131 3.66 5.14 -15.21
CA SER A 131 3.44 4.61 -13.85
C SER A 131 4.40 5.13 -12.78
N LEU A 132 5.72 5.05 -13.02
CA LEU A 132 6.74 5.23 -11.98
C LEU A 132 7.83 6.27 -12.34
N ALA A 133 7.79 6.81 -13.55
CA ALA A 133 8.68 7.85 -14.04
C ALA A 133 8.51 9.19 -13.32
N LEU A 134 9.51 10.07 -13.51
CA LEU A 134 9.34 11.49 -13.24
C LEU A 134 8.20 12.06 -14.10
N SER A 135 7.37 12.91 -13.50
CA SER A 135 6.23 13.56 -14.15
C SER A 135 6.46 15.05 -14.40
N ALA A 136 7.31 15.69 -13.61
CA ALA A 136 7.80 17.06 -13.78
C ALA A 136 8.93 17.32 -12.79
N TRP A 137 9.66 18.42 -12.99
CA TRP A 137 10.42 19.07 -11.92
C TRP A 137 9.71 20.34 -11.49
N LYS A 138 9.88 20.71 -10.23
CA LYS A 138 9.42 21.97 -9.66
C LYS A 138 10.61 22.75 -9.14
N SER A 139 10.59 24.06 -9.35
CA SER A 139 11.62 24.95 -8.84
C SER A 139 11.02 26.21 -8.22
N THR A 140 11.57 26.64 -7.09
CA THR A 140 11.31 27.94 -6.47
C THR A 140 12.55 28.42 -5.73
N GLY A 141 12.98 29.66 -6.01
CA GLY A 141 14.23 30.19 -5.49
C GLY A 141 15.43 29.31 -5.88
N PHE A 142 16.13 28.77 -4.88
CA PHE A 142 17.29 27.88 -5.06
C PHE A 142 16.97 26.39 -4.89
N SER A 143 15.69 26.03 -4.76
CA SER A 143 15.26 24.66 -4.50
C SER A 143 14.58 24.08 -5.73
N THR A 144 15.09 22.92 -6.19
CA THR A 144 14.51 22.15 -7.29
C THR A 144 14.25 20.71 -6.81
N TRP A 145 13.07 20.17 -7.11
CA TRP A 145 12.70 18.81 -6.74
C TRP A 145 11.90 18.11 -7.84
N SER A 146 12.11 16.80 -7.96
CA SER A 146 11.41 15.97 -8.93
C SER A 146 10.06 15.51 -8.38
N LEU A 147 9.05 15.45 -9.23
CA LEU A 147 7.77 14.79 -8.97
C LEU A 147 7.71 13.50 -9.77
N ARG A 148 7.06 12.46 -9.24
CA ARG A 148 6.78 11.21 -9.95
C ARG A 148 5.31 11.11 -10.35
N VAL A 149 5.00 10.12 -11.19
CA VAL A 149 3.62 9.80 -11.59
C VAL A 149 2.80 9.32 -10.40
N ASN A 150 3.32 8.39 -9.61
CA ASN A 150 2.75 8.03 -8.31
C ASN A 150 3.12 9.09 -7.25
N PRO A 151 2.17 9.48 -6.38
CA PRO A 151 2.44 10.37 -5.25
C PRO A 151 3.29 9.65 -4.19
N SER A 152 3.91 10.45 -3.32
CA SER A 152 4.68 9.97 -2.19
C SER A 152 4.59 10.94 -1.02
N SER A 153 4.52 10.41 0.19
CA SER A 153 4.48 11.21 1.42
C SER A 153 5.71 12.11 1.51
N GLY A 154 5.48 13.43 1.52
CA GLY A 154 6.57 14.40 1.57
C GLY A 154 7.50 14.40 0.35
N ASN A 155 7.11 13.75 -0.76
CA ASN A 155 7.89 13.59 -1.98
C ASN A 155 9.24 12.88 -1.76
N LEU A 156 9.25 11.82 -0.92
CA LEU A 156 10.46 11.10 -0.51
C LEU A 156 10.72 9.82 -1.31
N HIS A 157 9.68 9.27 -1.96
CA HIS A 157 9.71 8.15 -2.89
C HIS A 157 10.46 6.92 -2.34
N PRO A 158 9.96 6.25 -1.29
CA PRO A 158 10.59 5.06 -0.72
C PRO A 158 10.53 3.84 -1.65
N THR A 159 9.56 3.81 -2.57
CA THR A 159 9.28 2.65 -3.42
C THR A 159 10.18 2.59 -4.65
N GLU A 160 10.96 1.51 -4.76
CA GLU A 160 11.75 1.15 -5.93
C GLU A 160 11.08 0.00 -6.71
N ALA A 161 11.44 -0.12 -7.99
CA ALA A 161 10.81 -1.08 -8.89
C ALA A 161 11.83 -1.90 -9.69
N TYR A 162 11.48 -3.15 -9.93
CA TYR A 162 12.23 -4.12 -10.70
C TYR A 162 11.34 -4.70 -11.79
N ILE A 163 11.92 -5.02 -12.95
CA ILE A 163 11.26 -5.80 -13.99
C ILE A 163 11.96 -7.15 -14.16
N ILE A 164 11.16 -8.22 -14.25
CA ILE A 164 11.60 -9.57 -14.61
C ILE A 164 10.92 -9.89 -15.94
N CYS A 165 11.70 -9.81 -17.02
CA CYS A 165 11.18 -9.74 -18.39
C CYS A 165 11.70 -10.91 -19.25
N PRO A 166 10.92 -11.39 -20.25
CA PRO A 166 11.47 -12.29 -21.25
C PRO A 166 12.53 -11.58 -22.10
N PRO A 167 13.27 -12.30 -22.96
CA PRO A 167 14.13 -11.66 -23.95
C PRO A 167 13.36 -10.60 -24.76
N ILE A 168 13.91 -9.38 -24.80
CA ILE A 168 13.44 -8.32 -25.69
C ILE A 168 14.60 -8.03 -26.63
N VAL A 169 14.45 -8.31 -27.92
CA VAL A 169 15.55 -8.29 -28.91
C VAL A 169 16.39 -7.01 -28.87
N SER A 170 15.77 -5.85 -28.67
CA SER A 170 16.46 -4.55 -28.61
C SER A 170 17.16 -4.25 -27.27
N MET A 171 17.01 -5.11 -26.26
CA MET A 171 17.52 -4.91 -24.90
C MET A 171 18.40 -6.07 -24.42
N SER A 172 17.94 -7.32 -24.57
CA SER A 172 18.66 -8.53 -24.15
C SER A 172 18.15 -9.76 -24.90
N ASN A 173 19.07 -10.64 -25.32
CA ASN A 173 18.75 -11.93 -25.94
C ASN A 173 18.39 -13.03 -24.93
N LYS A 174 18.48 -12.74 -23.63
CA LYS A 174 18.08 -13.61 -22.52
C LYS A 174 17.03 -12.91 -21.65
N GLY A 175 16.26 -13.69 -20.89
CA GLY A 175 15.44 -13.14 -19.82
C GLY A 175 16.33 -12.41 -18.81
N PHE A 176 15.82 -11.33 -18.23
CA PHE A 176 16.62 -10.48 -17.35
C PHE A 176 15.80 -9.90 -16.20
N VAL A 177 16.51 -9.64 -15.09
CA VAL A 177 16.04 -8.82 -13.98
C VAL A 177 16.73 -7.48 -14.07
N ALA A 178 15.97 -6.39 -13.99
CA ALA A 178 16.51 -5.04 -13.99
C ALA A 178 15.83 -4.14 -12.96
N HIS A 179 16.62 -3.29 -12.30
CA HIS A 179 16.10 -2.20 -11.48
C HIS A 179 15.72 -1.02 -12.39
N TYR A 180 14.58 -0.39 -12.16
CA TYR A 180 14.15 0.80 -12.89
C TYR A 180 14.76 2.05 -12.25
N ALA A 181 15.60 2.77 -13.00
CA ALA A 181 16.19 4.03 -12.61
C ALA A 181 15.31 5.20 -13.11
N PRO A 182 14.47 5.81 -12.25
CA PRO A 182 13.47 6.77 -12.68
C PRO A 182 14.07 8.11 -13.10
N LYS A 183 15.25 8.49 -12.61
CA LYS A 183 15.89 9.76 -12.97
C LYS A 183 16.31 9.80 -14.43
N GLU A 184 16.86 8.71 -14.94
CA GLU A 184 17.33 8.56 -16.32
C GLU A 184 16.29 7.90 -17.22
N HIS A 185 15.12 7.53 -16.69
CA HIS A 185 14.13 6.69 -17.37
C HIS A 185 14.80 5.48 -18.04
N SER A 186 15.47 4.65 -17.24
CA SER A 186 16.34 3.59 -17.74
C SER A 186 16.25 2.32 -16.90
N LEU A 187 16.72 1.21 -17.44
CA LEU A 187 16.83 -0.07 -16.73
C LEU A 187 18.29 -0.41 -16.41
N GLU A 188 18.59 -0.60 -15.15
CA GLU A 188 19.86 -1.14 -14.67
C GLU A 188 19.77 -2.67 -14.64
N ILE A 189 20.38 -3.36 -15.61
CA ILE A 189 20.36 -4.82 -15.68
C ILE A 189 21.10 -5.39 -14.47
N ARG A 190 20.37 -6.12 -13.63
CA ARG A 190 20.86 -6.73 -12.40
C ARG A 190 21.29 -8.17 -12.61
N ALA A 191 20.52 -8.95 -13.36
CA ALA A 191 20.85 -10.35 -13.65
C ALA A 191 20.24 -10.80 -14.98
N GLN A 192 20.76 -11.88 -15.54
CA GLN A 192 20.14 -12.61 -16.66
C GLN A 192 19.83 -14.03 -16.21
N PHE A 193 18.68 -14.57 -16.61
CA PHE A 193 18.25 -15.93 -16.26
C PHE A 193 17.99 -16.78 -17.51
N PRO A 194 18.09 -18.13 -17.41
CA PRO A 194 17.79 -19.04 -18.52
C PRO A 194 16.35 -18.93 -19.03
N SER A 195 16.10 -19.36 -20.27
CA SER A 195 14.75 -19.46 -20.80
C SER A 195 13.92 -20.46 -19.98
N GLY A 196 12.64 -20.16 -19.73
CA GLY A 196 11.69 -21.10 -19.13
C GLY A 196 11.03 -20.59 -17.85
N PHE A 197 11.67 -19.69 -17.09
CA PHE A 197 11.07 -19.16 -15.86
C PHE A 197 9.71 -18.47 -16.09
N LEU A 198 9.54 -17.75 -17.21
CA LEU A 198 8.26 -17.10 -17.48
C LEU A 198 7.19 -18.04 -18.05
N ASN A 199 7.51 -19.32 -18.27
CA ASN A 199 6.52 -20.32 -18.70
C ASN A 199 5.56 -20.72 -17.57
N TYR A 200 5.83 -20.32 -16.32
CA TYR A 200 4.89 -20.42 -15.21
C TYR A 200 3.73 -19.41 -15.32
N PHE A 201 3.75 -18.53 -16.32
CA PHE A 201 2.74 -17.51 -16.57
C PHE A 201 2.26 -17.57 -18.02
N PRO A 202 1.12 -16.94 -18.35
CA PRO A 202 0.64 -16.89 -19.73
C PRO A 202 1.67 -16.27 -20.67
N GLU A 203 1.61 -16.65 -21.94
CA GLU A 203 2.44 -16.02 -22.98
C GLU A 203 2.25 -14.50 -22.99
N ASN A 204 3.32 -13.76 -23.29
CA ASN A 204 3.36 -12.30 -23.23
C ASN A 204 3.10 -11.72 -21.82
N SER A 205 3.49 -12.45 -20.78
CA SER A 205 3.54 -11.95 -19.40
C SER A 205 4.95 -11.58 -18.95
N PHE A 206 5.05 -10.68 -17.98
CA PHE A 206 6.28 -10.33 -17.26
C PHE A 206 5.94 -9.92 -15.83
N LEU A 207 6.95 -9.74 -14.99
CA LEU A 207 6.74 -9.37 -13.59
C LEU A 207 7.31 -7.99 -13.27
N ILE A 208 6.66 -7.28 -12.35
CA ILE A 208 7.18 -6.07 -11.71
C ILE A 208 7.34 -6.35 -10.21
N GLY A 209 8.56 -6.30 -9.69
CA GLY A 209 8.82 -6.33 -8.26
C GLY A 209 8.80 -4.92 -7.67
N LEU A 210 8.13 -4.72 -6.54
CA LEU A 210 8.16 -3.48 -5.76
C LEU A 210 8.88 -3.72 -4.43
N SER A 211 9.66 -2.75 -4.00
CA SER A 211 10.35 -2.77 -2.71
C SER A 211 10.41 -1.38 -2.10
N SER A 212 10.67 -1.29 -0.79
CA SER A 212 10.70 -0.04 -0.05
C SER A 212 12.01 0.18 0.68
N ILE A 213 12.52 1.41 0.62
CA ILE A 213 13.64 1.87 1.44
C ILE A 213 13.08 2.71 2.59
N PHE A 214 12.81 2.07 3.73
CA PHE A 214 12.14 2.72 4.86
C PHE A 214 12.86 3.98 5.37
N TRP A 215 14.19 4.03 5.23
CA TRP A 215 14.98 5.18 5.61
C TRP A 215 14.54 6.48 4.91
N ARG A 216 14.09 6.41 3.65
CA ARG A 216 13.66 7.61 2.91
C ARG A 216 12.54 8.35 3.63
N GLU A 217 11.52 7.62 4.07
CA GLU A 217 10.40 8.17 4.85
C GLU A 217 10.80 8.45 6.30
N ALA A 218 11.61 7.57 6.92
CA ALA A 218 11.99 7.68 8.33
C ALA A 218 12.85 8.90 8.63
N TRP A 219 13.61 9.39 7.65
CA TRP A 219 14.35 10.65 7.76
C TRP A 219 13.45 11.84 8.12
N LYS A 220 12.21 11.87 7.60
CA LYS A 220 11.26 12.96 7.86
C LYS A 220 10.22 12.61 8.92
N TYR A 221 9.69 11.39 8.89
CA TYR A 221 8.48 11.01 9.62
C TYR A 221 8.72 10.09 10.82
N GLY A 222 9.98 9.74 11.07
CA GLY A 222 10.37 8.85 12.16
C GLY A 222 9.56 7.57 12.21
N GLU A 223 8.96 7.24 13.35
CA GLU A 223 8.27 5.97 13.56
C GLU A 223 7.07 5.76 12.62
N ARG A 224 6.43 6.83 12.09
CA ARG A 224 5.31 6.67 11.13
C ARG A 224 5.72 6.24 9.73
N ALA A 225 7.01 6.26 9.41
CA ALA A 225 7.50 5.97 8.07
C ALA A 225 7.05 4.61 7.50
N PHE A 226 6.89 3.59 8.33
CA PHE A 226 6.39 2.29 7.85
C PHE A 226 4.92 2.35 7.40
N ARG A 227 4.10 3.27 7.93
CA ARG A 227 2.75 3.53 7.36
C ARG A 227 2.86 4.15 5.98
N TYR A 228 3.68 5.19 5.85
CA TYR A 228 3.81 5.97 4.62
C TYR A 228 4.45 5.19 3.48
N CYS A 229 5.48 4.38 3.75
CA CYS A 229 6.04 3.47 2.74
C CYS A 229 4.96 2.56 2.15
N ASN A 230 4.06 2.03 2.98
CA ASN A 230 3.01 1.14 2.50
C ASN A 230 1.86 1.88 1.78
N HIS A 231 1.53 3.12 2.12
CA HIS A 231 0.64 3.92 1.25
C HIS A 231 1.26 4.12 -0.13
N ASP A 232 2.55 4.42 -0.19
CA ASP A 232 3.29 4.65 -1.43
C ASP A 232 3.34 3.38 -2.30
N VAL A 233 3.51 2.18 -1.70
CA VAL A 233 3.38 0.89 -2.41
C VAL A 233 1.97 0.74 -3.01
N GLY A 234 0.92 1.05 -2.27
CA GLY A 234 -0.45 1.04 -2.77
C GLY A 234 -0.68 1.97 -3.97
N HIS A 235 -0.15 3.20 -3.87
CA HIS A 235 -0.16 4.16 -4.97
C HIS A 235 0.62 3.65 -6.19
N ALA A 236 1.77 2.99 -5.99
CA ALA A 236 2.58 2.40 -7.05
C ALA A 236 1.88 1.22 -7.74
N ILE A 237 1.25 0.32 -6.98
CA ILE A 237 0.43 -0.77 -7.52
C ILE A 237 -0.64 -0.21 -8.46
N ALA A 238 -1.43 0.75 -7.98
CA ALA A 238 -2.48 1.36 -8.79
C ALA A 238 -1.92 2.11 -10.00
N ALA A 239 -0.80 2.80 -9.88
CA ALA A 239 -0.16 3.48 -11.02
C ALA A 239 0.28 2.48 -12.10
N VAL A 240 0.89 1.35 -11.72
CA VAL A 240 1.24 0.27 -12.64
C VAL A 240 0.01 -0.34 -13.28
N THR A 241 -1.05 -0.62 -12.51
CA THR A 241 -2.31 -1.17 -13.02
C THR A 241 -2.98 -0.24 -14.04
N MET A 242 -3.04 1.06 -13.76
CA MET A 242 -3.63 2.02 -14.69
C MET A 242 -2.79 2.19 -15.97
N ALA A 243 -1.46 2.22 -15.85
CA ALA A 243 -0.57 2.27 -17.02
C ALA A 243 -0.68 1.01 -17.89
N ALA A 244 -0.74 -0.17 -17.26
CA ALA A 244 -0.93 -1.46 -17.92
C ALA A 244 -2.28 -1.54 -18.64
N ALA A 245 -3.36 -1.06 -18.01
CA ALA A 245 -4.70 -0.98 -18.62
C ALA A 245 -4.66 -0.20 -19.95
N GLY A 246 -3.92 0.92 -20.00
CA GLY A 246 -3.72 1.70 -21.23
C GLY A 246 -3.00 0.97 -22.38
N LEU A 247 -2.30 -0.12 -22.06
CA LEU A 247 -1.58 -0.98 -23.00
C LEU A 247 -2.35 -2.28 -23.33
N GLY A 248 -3.57 -2.44 -22.79
CA GLY A 248 -4.36 -3.66 -22.94
C GLY A 248 -3.83 -4.81 -22.09
N TRP A 249 -3.10 -4.48 -21.02
CA TRP A 249 -2.64 -5.45 -20.04
C TRP A 249 -3.45 -5.36 -18.76
N ASP A 250 -3.45 -6.45 -18.03
CA ASP A 250 -4.03 -6.56 -16.70
C ASP A 250 -2.93 -6.91 -15.70
N VAL A 251 -3.20 -6.68 -14.42
CA VAL A 251 -2.19 -6.78 -13.35
C VAL A 251 -2.77 -7.54 -12.16
N LYS A 252 -2.00 -8.47 -11.59
CA LYS A 252 -2.33 -9.15 -10.33
C LYS A 252 -1.13 -9.22 -9.39
N VAL A 253 -1.33 -8.90 -8.12
CA VAL A 253 -0.36 -9.19 -7.06
C VAL A 253 -0.28 -10.70 -6.87
N LEU A 254 0.93 -11.28 -7.01
CA LEU A 254 1.20 -12.69 -6.73
C LEU A 254 1.32 -12.91 -5.22
N ASP A 255 0.19 -12.75 -4.52
CA ASP A 255 0.16 -12.69 -3.05
C ASP A 255 0.56 -14.02 -2.39
N GLY A 256 0.57 -15.13 -3.12
CA GLY A 256 1.03 -16.42 -2.59
C GLY A 256 2.54 -16.44 -2.28
N LEU A 257 3.36 -15.62 -2.94
CA LEU A 257 4.80 -15.55 -2.69
C LEU A 257 5.09 -15.00 -1.28
N GLY A 258 6.11 -15.58 -0.63
CA GLY A 258 6.60 -15.13 0.67
C GLY A 258 7.74 -14.13 0.55
N TYR A 259 8.11 -13.52 1.67
CA TYR A 259 9.20 -12.55 1.76
C TYR A 259 10.52 -13.07 1.14
N GLU A 260 10.85 -14.34 1.39
CA GLU A 260 12.08 -14.96 0.88
C GLU A 260 12.07 -15.12 -0.65
N GLU A 261 10.95 -15.54 -1.24
CA GLU A 261 10.80 -15.61 -2.70
C GLU A 261 10.97 -14.23 -3.35
N LEU A 262 10.38 -13.19 -2.75
CA LEU A 262 10.49 -11.83 -3.28
C LEU A 262 11.95 -11.34 -3.22
N GLN A 263 12.69 -11.63 -2.14
CA GLN A 263 14.11 -11.29 -2.03
C GLN A 263 14.95 -11.95 -3.13
N LYS A 264 14.75 -13.26 -3.35
CA LYS A 264 15.46 -14.03 -4.38
C LYS A 264 15.20 -13.48 -5.77
N LEU A 265 13.92 -13.27 -6.10
CA LEU A 265 13.48 -12.84 -7.42
C LEU A 265 14.03 -11.46 -7.81
N THR A 266 14.20 -10.57 -6.83
CA THR A 266 14.68 -9.19 -7.02
C THR A 266 16.17 -9.00 -6.70
N GLY A 267 16.85 -10.04 -6.23
CA GLY A 267 18.29 -10.00 -5.88
C GLY A 267 18.60 -9.24 -4.60
N LEU A 268 17.62 -9.09 -3.72
CA LEU A 268 17.72 -8.35 -2.46
C LEU A 268 18.33 -9.19 -1.32
N GLU A 269 18.57 -10.49 -1.55
CA GLU A 269 19.33 -11.35 -0.62
C GLU A 269 20.77 -10.88 -0.40
N MET A 270 21.31 -10.06 -1.32
CA MET A 270 22.65 -9.49 -1.20
C MET A 270 22.81 -8.52 -0.03
N PHE A 271 21.70 -7.97 0.48
CA PHE A 271 21.74 -7.08 1.63
C PHE A 271 22.06 -7.89 2.92
N PRO A 272 22.99 -7.41 3.76
CA PRO A 272 23.35 -8.12 4.97
C PRO A 272 22.16 -8.18 5.93
N LYS A 273 22.13 -9.23 6.77
CA LYS A 273 21.17 -9.27 7.89
C LYS A 273 21.42 -8.09 8.81
N PHE A 274 20.36 -7.33 9.09
CA PHE A 274 20.40 -6.18 9.96
C PHE A 274 20.01 -6.57 11.39
N GLU A 275 20.87 -6.26 12.36
CA GLU A 275 20.56 -6.44 13.77
C GLU A 275 19.77 -5.23 14.29
N ILE A 276 18.51 -5.46 14.63
CA ILE A 276 17.62 -4.38 15.04
C ILE A 276 18.00 -3.92 16.46
N PRO A 277 18.33 -2.64 16.67
CA PRO A 277 18.73 -2.15 17.99
C PRO A 277 17.57 -2.21 19.00
N SER A 278 17.92 -2.20 20.29
CA SER A 278 16.93 -2.29 21.38
C SER A 278 16.07 -1.02 21.54
N ARG A 279 16.54 0.10 21.00
CA ARG A 279 15.93 1.43 21.04
C ARG A 279 16.39 2.24 19.82
N PRO A 280 15.81 3.43 19.56
CA PRO A 280 16.29 4.27 18.47
C PRO A 280 17.73 4.72 18.70
N ILE A 281 18.56 4.61 17.67
CA ILE A 281 19.95 5.03 17.68
C ILE A 281 20.24 5.94 16.49
N LYS A 282 21.14 6.92 16.68
CA LYS A 282 21.64 7.79 15.62
C LYS A 282 23.11 7.43 15.34
N GLY A 283 23.48 7.36 14.07
CA GLY A 283 24.85 7.09 13.65
C GLY A 283 24.95 6.87 12.14
N SER A 284 26.14 6.61 11.62
CA SER A 284 26.33 6.14 10.24
C SER A 284 25.96 4.67 10.16
N MET A 285 24.81 4.35 9.56
CA MET A 285 24.28 2.98 9.43
C MET A 285 23.79 2.74 7.99
N PRO A 286 24.67 2.75 6.97
CA PRO A 286 24.28 2.54 5.57
C PRO A 286 23.54 1.21 5.35
N GLU A 287 23.73 0.23 6.23
CA GLU A 287 23.00 -1.04 6.21
C GLU A 287 21.48 -0.88 6.33
N ILE A 288 20.95 0.18 6.95
CA ILE A 288 19.49 0.39 7.08
C ILE A 288 18.82 0.96 5.82
N GLU A 289 19.63 1.29 4.82
CA GLU A 289 19.16 1.69 3.49
C GLU A 289 18.85 0.48 2.59
N PHE A 290 18.87 -0.74 3.13
CA PHE A 290 18.44 -1.92 2.42
C PHE A 290 17.01 -1.77 1.88
N GLU A 291 16.74 -2.46 0.78
CA GLU A 291 15.41 -2.53 0.18
C GLU A 291 14.63 -3.70 0.79
N HIS A 292 13.45 -3.39 1.35
CA HIS A 292 12.49 -4.37 1.83
C HIS A 292 11.59 -4.80 0.67
N PRO A 293 11.59 -6.06 0.20
CA PRO A 293 10.66 -6.48 -0.84
C PRO A 293 9.22 -6.45 -0.34
N ASP A 294 8.37 -5.73 -1.05
CA ASP A 294 6.96 -5.57 -0.68
C ASP A 294 6.09 -6.60 -1.42
N CYS A 295 6.11 -6.58 -2.75
CA CYS A 295 5.28 -7.46 -3.57
C CYS A 295 5.84 -7.66 -4.98
N VAL A 296 5.26 -8.64 -5.69
CA VAL A 296 5.48 -8.85 -7.13
C VAL A 296 4.13 -8.82 -7.84
N LEU A 297 4.09 -8.08 -8.93
CA LEU A 297 2.95 -7.90 -9.81
C LEU A 297 3.18 -8.74 -11.06
N LEU A 298 2.26 -9.65 -11.37
CA LEU A 298 2.15 -10.27 -12.67
C LEU A 298 1.44 -9.29 -13.61
N VAL A 299 2.09 -8.95 -14.73
CA VAL A 299 1.48 -8.18 -15.83
C VAL A 299 1.27 -9.13 -17.00
N PHE A 300 0.03 -9.20 -17.50
CA PHE A 300 -0.39 -10.20 -18.49
C PHE A 300 -1.39 -9.60 -19.49
N PRO A 301 -1.59 -10.21 -20.68
CA PRO A 301 -2.57 -9.73 -21.65
C PRO A 301 -4.00 -9.81 -21.08
N SER A 302 -4.78 -8.72 -21.20
CA SER A 302 -6.15 -8.67 -20.65
C SER A 302 -7.13 -9.64 -21.30
N SER A 303 -6.75 -10.28 -22.41
CA SER A 303 -7.53 -11.34 -23.06
C SER A 303 -7.45 -12.68 -22.31
N VAL A 304 -6.54 -12.83 -21.35
CA VAL A 304 -6.40 -14.03 -20.52
C VAL A 304 -7.33 -13.90 -19.31
N ASN A 305 -8.31 -14.81 -19.22
CA ASN A 305 -9.34 -14.78 -18.18
C ASN A 305 -9.12 -15.78 -17.04
N ASP A 306 -8.13 -16.66 -17.17
CA ASP A 306 -7.80 -17.65 -16.15
C ASP A 306 -6.28 -17.84 -16.11
N ILE A 307 -5.73 -17.81 -14.90
CA ILE A 307 -4.31 -18.00 -14.64
C ILE A 307 -4.19 -18.87 -13.40
N GLU A 308 -3.78 -20.11 -13.58
CA GLU A 308 -3.41 -20.98 -12.47
C GLU A 308 -1.93 -20.78 -12.14
N VAL A 309 -1.63 -20.55 -10.87
CA VAL A 309 -0.25 -20.47 -10.38
C VAL A 309 -0.05 -21.55 -9.32
N ASP A 310 0.88 -22.47 -9.57
CA ASP A 310 1.41 -23.38 -8.55
C ASP A 310 2.55 -22.66 -7.80
N TYR A 311 2.23 -22.12 -6.61
CA TYR A 311 3.21 -21.35 -5.83
C TYR A 311 4.35 -22.22 -5.28
N LYS A 312 4.16 -23.54 -5.17
CA LYS A 312 5.21 -24.45 -4.74
C LYS A 312 6.23 -24.65 -5.84
N GLU A 313 5.80 -24.96 -7.05
CA GLU A 313 6.69 -25.08 -8.21
C GLU A 313 7.36 -23.74 -8.54
N LEU A 314 6.60 -22.64 -8.46
CA LEU A 314 7.14 -21.30 -8.66
C LEU A 314 8.22 -20.96 -7.61
N SER A 315 8.01 -21.27 -6.32
CA SER A 315 9.05 -21.06 -5.28
C SER A 315 10.31 -21.90 -5.53
N CYS A 316 10.16 -23.14 -6.02
CA CYS A 316 11.31 -23.96 -6.44
C CYS A 316 12.09 -23.29 -7.58
N ALA A 317 11.41 -22.80 -8.61
CA ALA A 317 12.04 -22.11 -9.73
C ALA A 317 12.70 -20.78 -9.30
N ILE A 318 12.05 -20.02 -8.41
CA ILE A 318 12.61 -18.78 -7.85
C ILE A 318 13.88 -19.06 -7.05
N SER A 319 14.01 -20.24 -6.42
CA SER A 319 15.22 -20.58 -5.66
C SER A 319 16.49 -20.66 -6.52
N GLU A 320 16.36 -20.82 -7.84
CA GLU A 320 17.49 -20.73 -8.77
C GLU A 320 18.03 -19.29 -8.92
N PHE A 321 17.24 -18.28 -8.57
CA PHE A 321 17.63 -16.86 -8.71
C PHE A 321 18.79 -16.49 -7.78
N SER A 322 18.93 -17.16 -6.64
CA SER A 322 20.07 -16.97 -5.73
C SER A 322 21.41 -17.31 -6.38
N GLY A 323 21.42 -18.16 -7.43
CA GLY A 323 22.62 -18.55 -8.17
C GLY A 323 22.96 -17.66 -9.37
N LEU A 324 22.17 -16.62 -9.65
CA LEU A 324 22.42 -15.73 -10.79
C LEU A 324 23.61 -14.80 -10.53
N ASP A 325 24.24 -14.35 -11.62
CA ASP A 325 25.27 -13.32 -11.59
C ASP A 325 24.63 -11.94 -11.38
N TRP A 326 24.44 -11.57 -10.11
CA TRP A 326 23.88 -10.28 -9.69
C TRP A 326 24.91 -9.16 -9.81
N LYS A 327 24.59 -8.16 -10.63
CA LYS A 327 25.44 -7.03 -10.99
C LYS A 327 25.08 -5.79 -10.20
N GLY A 328 26.09 -4.93 -10.06
CA GLY A 328 25.96 -3.60 -9.50
C GLY A 328 25.88 -3.56 -7.96
N LYS A 329 26.31 -2.43 -7.39
CA LYS A 329 26.24 -2.17 -5.94
C LYS A 329 25.31 -0.99 -5.67
N PRO A 330 24.41 -1.08 -4.69
CA PRO A 330 23.55 0.04 -4.33
C PRO A 330 24.41 1.23 -3.88
N ASN A 331 24.08 2.44 -4.34
CA ASN A 331 24.65 3.67 -3.83
C ASN A 331 24.29 3.90 -2.34
N VAL A 332 24.96 4.84 -1.68
CA VAL A 332 24.54 5.30 -0.33
C VAL A 332 23.65 6.53 -0.50
N LEU A 333 22.55 6.60 0.25
CA LEU A 333 21.52 7.64 0.15
C LEU A 333 21.76 8.79 1.13
N SER A 334 22.24 8.51 2.34
CA SER A 334 22.53 9.48 3.39
C SER A 334 23.86 9.19 4.09
N LYS A 335 24.47 10.21 4.69
CA LYS A 335 25.72 10.08 5.47
C LYS A 335 25.47 9.60 6.89
N GLU A 336 24.38 10.06 7.50
CA GLU A 336 23.95 9.66 8.85
C GLU A 336 22.50 9.17 8.84
N HIS A 337 22.15 8.39 9.86
CA HIS A 337 20.88 7.70 9.97
C HIS A 337 20.33 7.80 11.39
N ILE A 338 19.01 7.74 11.51
CA ILE A 338 18.32 7.44 12.77
C ILE A 338 17.57 6.12 12.54
N CYS A 339 18.04 5.05 13.17
CA CYS A 339 17.34 3.77 13.13
C CYS A 339 16.19 3.81 14.13
N TRP A 340 14.96 3.83 13.63
CA TRP A 340 13.75 3.68 14.42
C TRP A 340 13.43 2.19 14.53
N ASP A 341 13.90 1.54 15.60
CA ASP A 341 13.82 0.08 15.79
C ASP A 341 12.41 -0.47 15.59
N LEU A 342 11.39 0.29 16.00
CA LEU A 342 9.99 -0.10 15.89
C LEU A 342 9.54 -0.37 14.44
N ILE A 343 10.10 0.35 13.44
CA ILE A 343 9.82 0.11 12.02
C ILE A 343 10.27 -1.30 11.66
N TYR A 344 11.53 -1.62 11.93
CA TYR A 344 12.15 -2.87 11.49
C TYR A 344 11.58 -4.08 12.24
N ARG A 345 11.27 -3.96 13.54
CA ARG A 345 10.58 -5.04 14.28
C ARG A 345 9.19 -5.33 13.70
N THR A 346 8.50 -4.29 13.26
CA THR A 346 7.17 -4.41 12.67
C THR A 346 7.25 -4.99 11.26
N ALA A 347 8.24 -4.59 10.46
CA ALA A 347 8.51 -5.20 9.16
C ALA A 347 8.81 -6.70 9.28
N GLU A 348 9.63 -7.12 10.27
CA GLU A 348 9.86 -8.54 10.58
C GLU A 348 8.58 -9.27 10.98
N ALA A 349 7.78 -8.69 11.87
CA ALA A 349 6.50 -9.26 12.30
C ALA A 349 5.44 -9.34 11.17
N ALA A 350 5.56 -8.48 10.16
CA ALA A 350 4.67 -8.41 9.01
C ALA A 350 5.17 -9.21 7.79
N LYS A 351 6.31 -9.92 7.89
CA LYS A 351 6.78 -10.79 6.81
C LYS A 351 5.73 -11.83 6.49
N LYS A 352 5.36 -11.89 5.21
CA LYS A 352 4.45 -12.90 4.71
C LYS A 352 5.21 -14.22 4.47
N PRO A 353 4.75 -15.37 4.98
CA PRO A 353 5.27 -16.66 4.58
C PRO A 353 4.77 -17.07 3.19
N LEU A 354 5.46 -18.02 2.54
CA LEU A 354 4.96 -18.66 1.32
C LEU A 354 3.62 -19.34 1.61
N THR A 355 2.62 -19.08 0.77
CA THR A 355 1.32 -19.78 0.84
C THR A 355 1.32 -20.90 -0.18
N MET A 356 1.23 -22.14 0.32
CA MET A 356 1.13 -23.35 -0.52
C MET A 356 -0.31 -23.49 -1.03
N PHE A 357 -0.66 -22.69 -2.04
CA PHE A 357 -1.94 -22.70 -2.72
C PHE A 357 -1.74 -23.00 -4.20
N ASN A 358 -2.63 -23.83 -4.76
CA ASN A 358 -2.73 -24.07 -6.19
C ASN A 358 -4.15 -23.68 -6.62
N GLY A 359 -4.25 -22.74 -7.56
CA GLY A 359 -5.54 -22.35 -8.11
C GLY A 359 -5.46 -21.06 -8.92
N SER A 360 -6.61 -20.64 -9.42
CA SER A 360 -6.74 -19.42 -10.21
C SER A 360 -6.41 -18.19 -9.37
N VAL A 361 -5.60 -17.29 -9.91
CA VAL A 361 -5.19 -16.03 -9.26
C VAL A 361 -5.89 -14.82 -9.87
N VAL A 362 -6.66 -14.97 -10.94
CA VAL A 362 -7.33 -13.87 -11.64
C VAL A 362 -8.84 -14.06 -11.60
N ASP A 363 -9.55 -12.98 -11.29
CA ASP A 363 -11.00 -12.92 -11.41
C ASP A 363 -11.39 -12.16 -12.69
N PRO A 364 -12.55 -12.46 -13.29
CA PRO A 364 -13.07 -11.72 -14.44
C PRO A 364 -13.08 -10.20 -14.20
N PHE A 365 -12.80 -9.44 -15.26
CA PHE A 365 -12.89 -7.99 -15.22
C PHE A 365 -14.33 -7.55 -15.06
N GLU A 366 -14.59 -6.72 -14.06
CA GLU A 366 -15.89 -6.07 -13.88
C GLU A 366 -15.78 -4.59 -14.23
N SER A 367 -16.65 -4.13 -15.13
CA SER A 367 -16.72 -2.73 -15.51
C SER A 367 -17.21 -1.88 -14.34
N SER A 368 -16.73 -0.64 -14.22
CA SER A 368 -17.22 0.27 -13.19
C SER A 368 -18.55 0.93 -13.57
N GLY A 369 -19.33 1.29 -12.56
CA GLY A 369 -20.59 2.02 -12.75
C GLY A 369 -20.36 3.39 -13.38
N THR A 370 -21.27 3.79 -14.26
CA THR A 370 -21.24 5.10 -14.92
C THR A 370 -22.51 5.87 -14.60
N PHE A 371 -22.35 7.01 -13.95
CA PHE A 371 -23.42 7.92 -13.56
C PHE A 371 -23.44 9.20 -14.40
N SER A 372 -22.27 9.77 -14.70
CA SER A 372 -22.18 11.04 -15.44
C SER A 372 -20.89 11.14 -16.25
N GLU A 373 -20.86 10.54 -17.44
CA GLU A 373 -19.69 10.63 -18.35
C GLU A 373 -19.37 12.06 -18.76
N SER A 374 -20.39 12.92 -18.84
CA SER A 374 -20.22 14.35 -19.12
C SER A 374 -19.45 15.10 -18.04
N SER A 375 -19.20 14.49 -16.88
CA SER A 375 -18.35 15.08 -15.83
C SER A 375 -16.86 15.09 -16.21
N TYR A 376 -16.43 14.24 -17.15
CA TYR A 376 -15.02 14.15 -17.55
C TYR A 376 -14.68 15.16 -18.65
N LYS A 377 -13.44 15.66 -18.62
CA LYS A 377 -12.92 16.63 -19.60
C LYS A 377 -12.38 15.99 -20.91
N ASP A 378 -12.87 14.79 -21.27
CA ASP A 378 -12.41 14.00 -22.43
C ASP A 378 -10.88 13.80 -22.52
N LEU A 379 -10.23 13.72 -21.36
CA LEU A 379 -8.77 13.54 -21.28
C LEU A 379 -8.38 12.09 -21.61
N SER A 380 -7.26 11.94 -22.33
CA SER A 380 -6.64 10.62 -22.46
C SER A 380 -6.12 10.11 -21.11
N LEU A 381 -6.05 8.79 -20.95
CA LEU A 381 -5.51 8.15 -19.75
C LEU A 381 -4.10 8.67 -19.43
N ARG A 382 -3.22 8.74 -20.44
CA ARG A 382 -1.87 9.27 -20.28
C ARG A 382 -1.89 10.71 -19.77
N GLU A 383 -2.75 11.56 -20.29
CA GLU A 383 -2.83 12.95 -19.82
C GLU A 383 -3.23 13.02 -18.35
N VAL A 384 -4.24 12.25 -17.93
CA VAL A 384 -4.68 12.22 -16.54
C VAL A 384 -3.54 11.78 -15.63
N ILE A 385 -2.90 10.65 -15.95
CA ILE A 385 -1.77 10.09 -15.22
C ILE A 385 -0.60 11.10 -15.12
N ARG A 386 -0.19 11.67 -16.25
CA ARG A 386 1.04 12.48 -16.34
C ARG A 386 0.84 13.89 -15.78
N LYS A 387 -0.39 14.43 -15.82
CA LYS A 387 -0.71 15.79 -15.35
C LYS A 387 -1.28 15.84 -13.93
N ARG A 388 -1.74 14.71 -13.36
CA ARG A 388 -2.18 14.60 -11.95
C ARG A 388 -1.11 15.15 -11.00
N ARG A 389 -1.49 16.05 -10.10
CA ARG A 389 -0.63 16.58 -9.03
C ARG A 389 -1.38 16.57 -7.71
N SER A 390 -0.62 16.48 -6.62
CA SER A 390 -1.15 16.69 -5.28
C SER A 390 -1.33 18.19 -5.05
N ALA A 391 -2.53 18.59 -4.64
CA ALA A 391 -2.80 19.97 -4.24
C ALA A 391 -1.98 20.30 -2.99
N VAL A 392 -1.28 21.44 -3.01
CA VAL A 392 -0.57 21.95 -1.82
C VAL A 392 -1.56 22.65 -0.88
N ASP A 393 -2.61 23.22 -1.45
CA ASP A 393 -3.70 23.89 -0.74
C ASP A 393 -4.98 23.85 -1.58
N MET A 394 -6.15 24.05 -0.96
CA MET A 394 -7.46 24.10 -1.62
C MET A 394 -8.03 25.51 -1.54
N ASP A 395 -8.78 25.92 -2.57
CA ASP A 395 -9.24 27.31 -2.71
C ASP A 395 -10.43 27.69 -1.79
N GLY A 396 -11.01 26.72 -1.08
CA GLY A 396 -12.12 26.93 -0.17
C GLY A 396 -13.43 27.38 -0.83
N SER A 397 -13.52 27.42 -2.16
CA SER A 397 -14.63 28.04 -2.91
C SER A 397 -15.14 27.22 -4.10
N THR A 398 -14.32 26.33 -4.66
CA THR A 398 -14.75 25.42 -5.72
C THR A 398 -15.89 24.53 -5.21
N GLU A 399 -16.93 24.42 -6.03
CA GLU A 399 -18.07 23.55 -5.79
C GLU A 399 -18.02 22.35 -6.75
N MET A 400 -18.64 21.24 -6.33
CA MET A 400 -18.75 20.02 -7.13
C MET A 400 -20.22 19.62 -7.23
N ASP A 401 -20.72 19.28 -8.42
CA ASP A 401 -22.07 18.72 -8.56
C ASP A 401 -22.17 17.33 -7.93
N LYS A 402 -23.30 17.00 -7.29
CA LYS A 402 -23.51 15.68 -6.66
C LYS A 402 -23.36 14.52 -7.65
N GLU A 403 -23.68 14.73 -8.92
CA GLU A 403 -23.52 13.74 -9.98
C GLU A 403 -22.04 13.40 -10.20
N THR A 404 -21.17 14.41 -10.22
CA THR A 404 -19.72 14.23 -10.28
C THR A 404 -19.21 13.56 -9.00
N PHE A 405 -19.72 13.94 -7.83
CA PHE A 405 -19.38 13.29 -6.57
C PHE A 405 -19.72 11.78 -6.58
N TYR A 406 -20.94 11.40 -6.98
CA TYR A 406 -21.32 10.00 -7.08
C TYR A 406 -20.50 9.25 -8.13
N GLN A 407 -20.18 9.86 -9.27
CA GLN A 407 -19.32 9.26 -10.28
C GLN A 407 -17.93 8.92 -9.72
N ILE A 408 -17.30 9.85 -8.97
CA ILE A 408 -16.00 9.60 -8.33
C ILE A 408 -16.10 8.43 -7.34
N LEU A 409 -17.16 8.37 -6.53
CA LEU A 409 -17.33 7.32 -5.54
C LEU A 409 -17.64 5.95 -6.16
N LEU A 410 -18.33 5.89 -7.31
CA LEU A 410 -18.54 4.63 -8.05
C LEU A 410 -17.20 4.01 -8.47
N HIS A 411 -16.24 4.81 -8.92
CA HIS A 411 -14.89 4.32 -9.25
C HIS A 411 -14.05 3.98 -8.00
N CYS A 412 -14.48 4.40 -6.80
CA CYS A 412 -13.87 3.97 -5.54
C CYS A 412 -14.37 2.58 -5.09
N MET A 413 -15.39 2.01 -5.73
CA MET A 413 -15.94 0.71 -5.37
C MET A 413 -15.08 -0.44 -5.90
N PRO A 414 -14.79 -1.47 -5.08
CA PRO A 414 -13.86 -2.53 -5.46
C PRO A 414 -14.42 -3.49 -6.52
N SER A 415 -15.73 -3.73 -6.52
CA SER A 415 -16.34 -4.81 -7.33
C SER A 415 -16.87 -4.35 -8.68
N GLY A 416 -16.84 -3.04 -9.00
CA GLY A 416 -17.46 -2.52 -10.21
C GLY A 416 -19.00 -2.48 -10.15
N SER A 417 -19.65 -2.32 -11.29
CA SER A 417 -21.10 -2.34 -11.43
C SER A 417 -21.59 -3.78 -11.52
N ARG A 418 -22.27 -4.28 -10.49
CA ARG A 418 -22.81 -5.65 -10.47
C ARG A 418 -24.27 -5.60 -10.09
N ASP A 419 -25.14 -6.09 -10.97
CA ASP A 419 -26.60 -6.04 -10.82
C ASP A 419 -27.05 -6.83 -9.57
N GLY A 420 -27.24 -6.13 -8.45
CA GLY A 420 -27.75 -6.68 -7.20
C GLY A 420 -26.77 -7.52 -6.38
N GLU A 421 -25.50 -7.61 -6.79
CA GLU A 421 -24.47 -8.30 -6.01
C GLU A 421 -23.75 -7.35 -5.06
N LYS A 422 -23.41 -7.87 -3.87
CA LYS A 422 -22.72 -7.09 -2.83
C LYS A 422 -21.31 -6.73 -3.26
N HIS A 423 -20.90 -5.50 -2.95
CA HIS A 423 -19.49 -5.12 -3.02
C HIS A 423 -18.69 -5.86 -1.95
N VAL A 424 -17.73 -6.67 -2.38
CA VAL A 424 -16.84 -7.46 -1.50
C VAL A 424 -15.49 -7.65 -2.18
N ARG A 425 -15.49 -8.33 -3.33
CA ARG A 425 -14.28 -8.68 -4.08
C ARG A 425 -13.72 -7.48 -4.83
N GLN A 426 -12.40 -7.47 -4.99
CA GLN A 426 -11.73 -6.46 -5.81
C GLN A 426 -11.66 -6.94 -7.26
N LEU A 427 -12.56 -6.42 -8.11
CA LEU A 427 -12.79 -6.87 -9.49
C LEU A 427 -12.69 -5.73 -10.53
N ALA A 428 -12.91 -4.48 -10.10
CA ALA A 428 -12.78 -3.30 -10.95
C ALA A 428 -11.37 -2.72 -10.92
N LEU A 429 -11.02 -1.92 -11.93
CA LEU A 429 -9.76 -1.18 -11.95
C LEU A 429 -9.74 -0.06 -10.91
N PRO A 430 -8.59 0.21 -10.28
CA PRO A 430 -7.36 -0.58 -10.25
C PRO A 430 -7.37 -1.69 -9.18
N PHE A 431 -8.44 -1.81 -8.39
CA PHE A 431 -8.55 -2.72 -7.24
C PHE A 431 -8.32 -4.18 -7.59
N ARG A 432 -8.68 -4.63 -8.79
CA ARG A 432 -8.52 -6.04 -9.23
C ARG A 432 -7.11 -6.59 -9.17
N SER A 433 -6.13 -5.69 -9.10
CA SER A 433 -4.74 -6.04 -8.83
C SER A 433 -4.52 -6.69 -7.47
N LEU A 434 -5.34 -6.40 -6.45
CA LEU A 434 -5.19 -7.00 -5.13
C LEU A 434 -5.91 -8.36 -5.07
N ALA A 435 -5.39 -9.25 -4.22
CA ALA A 435 -5.82 -10.65 -4.14
C ALA A 435 -6.76 -10.96 -2.96
N TRP A 436 -7.22 -9.94 -2.22
CA TRP A 436 -8.12 -10.10 -1.07
C TRP A 436 -9.38 -9.25 -1.24
N ASP A 437 -10.45 -9.63 -0.53
CA ASP A 437 -11.68 -8.83 -0.41
C ASP A 437 -11.39 -7.46 0.21
N SER A 438 -12.13 -6.42 -0.18
CA SER A 438 -11.90 -5.07 0.35
C SER A 438 -12.07 -5.03 1.88
N GLU A 439 -11.08 -4.46 2.55
CA GLU A 439 -11.08 -4.30 4.02
C GLU A 439 -11.14 -2.83 4.43
N VAL A 440 -11.12 -1.89 3.47
CA VAL A 440 -11.06 -0.44 3.71
C VAL A 440 -12.33 0.25 3.25
N HIS A 441 -12.95 1.02 4.14
CA HIS A 441 -14.12 1.87 3.88
C HIS A 441 -13.74 3.35 3.93
N ALA A 442 -14.68 4.27 3.70
CA ALA A 442 -14.42 5.70 3.84
C ALA A 442 -15.52 6.43 4.62
N ALA A 443 -15.13 7.21 5.62
CA ALA A 443 -15.98 8.21 6.26
C ALA A 443 -15.72 9.56 5.59
N LEU A 444 -16.75 10.20 5.03
CA LEU A 444 -16.63 11.40 4.21
C LEU A 444 -17.23 12.62 4.93
N PHE A 445 -16.49 13.72 4.93
CA PHE A 445 -16.93 15.02 5.39
C PHE A 445 -17.26 15.87 4.16
N VAL A 446 -18.55 16.03 3.86
CA VAL A 446 -19.05 16.76 2.68
C VAL A 446 -19.23 18.24 3.00
N HIS A 447 -18.67 19.11 2.15
CA HIS A 447 -18.59 20.55 2.40
C HIS A 447 -19.17 21.46 1.30
N ARG A 448 -18.94 21.13 0.01
CA ARG A 448 -19.36 21.93 -1.17
C ARG A 448 -19.77 21.03 -2.33
N VAL A 449 -20.66 20.08 -2.03
CA VAL A 449 -21.25 19.22 -3.06
C VAL A 449 -22.66 19.73 -3.35
N VAL A 450 -22.85 20.39 -4.49
CA VAL A 450 -24.12 21.01 -4.90
C VAL A 450 -25.18 19.92 -5.07
N GLY A 451 -26.34 20.12 -4.45
CA GLY A 451 -27.43 19.16 -4.46
C GLY A 451 -27.31 18.02 -3.43
N LEU A 452 -26.25 18.01 -2.61
CA LEU A 452 -26.08 17.09 -1.48
C LEU A 452 -25.95 17.88 -0.17
N PRO A 453 -26.68 17.55 0.90
CA PRO A 453 -26.52 18.24 2.18
C PRO A 453 -25.09 18.14 2.74
N ASN A 454 -24.61 19.21 3.37
CA ASN A 454 -23.36 19.15 4.12
C ASN A 454 -23.50 18.22 5.32
N GLY A 455 -22.47 17.43 5.59
CA GLY A 455 -22.50 16.48 6.69
C GLY A 455 -21.46 15.38 6.62
N LEU A 456 -21.68 14.38 7.47
CA LEU A 456 -20.91 13.17 7.57
C LEU A 456 -21.62 12.04 6.82
N TYR A 457 -20.89 11.38 5.92
CA TYR A 457 -21.34 10.26 5.11
C TYR A 457 -20.38 9.07 5.30
N PHE A 458 -20.81 7.88 4.89
CA PHE A 458 -20.00 6.68 4.96
C PHE A 458 -20.17 5.84 3.70
N LEU A 459 -19.06 5.56 3.00
CA LEU A 459 -18.99 4.68 1.85
C LEU A 459 -18.54 3.28 2.29
N VAL A 460 -19.43 2.31 2.16
CA VAL A 460 -19.20 0.93 2.58
C VAL A 460 -18.69 0.10 1.41
N ARG A 461 -17.37 -0.02 1.27
CA ARG A 461 -16.72 -0.77 0.18
C ARG A 461 -16.79 -2.30 0.29
N ASN A 462 -17.10 -2.82 1.48
CA ASN A 462 -17.40 -4.24 1.70
C ASN A 462 -18.69 -4.36 2.52
N GLU A 463 -19.77 -4.77 1.86
CA GLU A 463 -21.10 -4.80 2.45
C GLU A 463 -21.27 -5.89 3.50
N ASN A 464 -20.38 -6.87 3.57
CA ASN A 464 -20.35 -7.84 4.68
C ASN A 464 -20.01 -7.16 6.02
N HIS A 465 -19.40 -5.97 6.00
CA HIS A 465 -19.07 -5.21 7.20
C HIS A 465 -20.18 -4.21 7.60
N LEU A 466 -21.26 -4.07 6.83
CA LEU A 466 -22.27 -3.02 7.03
C LEU A 466 -22.93 -3.09 8.42
N ASP A 467 -23.37 -4.27 8.85
CA ASP A 467 -24.06 -4.44 10.13
C ASP A 467 -23.13 -4.15 11.31
N ASP A 468 -21.88 -4.57 11.19
CA ASP A 468 -20.83 -4.30 12.17
C ASP A 468 -20.50 -2.81 12.25
N LEU A 469 -20.39 -2.12 11.11
CA LEU A 469 -20.19 -0.67 11.05
C LEU A 469 -21.37 0.08 11.70
N LYS A 470 -22.61 -0.32 11.42
CA LYS A 470 -23.80 0.27 12.06
C LYS A 470 -23.79 0.09 13.58
N LYS A 471 -23.39 -1.10 14.05
CA LYS A 471 -23.33 -1.44 15.47
C LYS A 471 -22.20 -0.72 16.20
N ASP A 472 -21.04 -0.59 15.57
CA ASP A 472 -19.82 -0.10 16.22
C ASP A 472 -19.63 1.42 16.06
N THR A 473 -20.45 2.09 15.25
CA THR A 473 -20.53 3.56 15.18
C THR A 473 -21.58 4.13 16.14
N ARG A 474 -21.69 5.47 16.21
CA ARG A 474 -22.67 6.13 17.10
C ARG A 474 -24.10 5.69 16.78
N ALA A 475 -24.86 5.32 17.81
CA ALA A 475 -26.26 4.89 17.69
C ALA A 475 -27.19 5.97 17.11
N GLU A 476 -26.82 7.24 17.22
CA GLU A 476 -27.58 8.38 16.67
C GLU A 476 -27.46 8.50 15.13
N PHE A 477 -26.51 7.81 14.50
CA PHE A 477 -26.29 7.94 13.06
C PHE A 477 -27.45 7.37 12.25
N LYS A 478 -27.85 8.13 11.24
CA LYS A 478 -29.05 7.87 10.44
C LYS A 478 -28.91 6.64 9.54
N TRP A 479 -27.72 6.41 8.97
CA TRP A 479 -27.45 5.31 8.02
C TRP A 479 -28.48 5.22 6.87
N ALA A 480 -28.81 6.36 6.26
CA ALA A 480 -29.78 6.43 5.16
C ALA A 480 -29.08 6.71 3.82
N LYS A 481 -29.54 6.05 2.76
CA LYS A 481 -29.05 6.32 1.40
C LYS A 481 -29.40 7.76 1.00
N PRO A 482 -28.46 8.57 0.48
CA PRO A 482 -28.75 9.93 0.06
C PRO A 482 -29.68 10.00 -1.15
N ASP A 483 -30.41 11.10 -1.30
CA ASP A 483 -31.33 11.29 -2.43
C ASP A 483 -30.58 11.29 -3.78
N GLY A 484 -31.08 10.51 -4.73
CA GLY A 484 -30.48 10.37 -6.06
C GLY A 484 -29.16 9.60 -6.09
N CYS A 485 -28.75 8.97 -4.98
CA CYS A 485 -27.59 8.09 -4.93
C CYS A 485 -27.84 6.82 -5.76
N PRO A 486 -26.90 6.39 -6.62
CA PRO A 486 -27.01 5.15 -7.40
C PRO A 486 -27.33 3.92 -6.55
N GLU A 487 -28.06 2.95 -7.12
CA GLU A 487 -28.46 1.76 -6.37
C GLU A 487 -27.26 0.88 -5.97
N ASP A 488 -26.29 0.77 -6.86
CA ASP A 488 -25.03 0.05 -6.70
C ASP A 488 -23.98 0.83 -5.89
N LEU A 489 -24.28 2.03 -5.38
CA LEU A 489 -23.39 2.82 -4.53
C LEU A 489 -23.84 2.73 -3.04
N PRO A 490 -23.17 1.92 -2.20
CA PRO A 490 -23.47 1.79 -0.76
C PRO A 490 -22.92 2.98 0.05
N LEU A 491 -23.40 4.17 -0.29
CA LEU A 491 -23.15 5.42 0.41
C LEU A 491 -24.31 5.73 1.36
N TYR A 492 -23.99 6.14 2.60
CA TYR A 492 -24.98 6.43 3.62
C TYR A 492 -24.72 7.80 4.27
N GLU A 493 -25.74 8.64 4.39
CA GLU A 493 -25.77 9.83 5.23
C GLU A 493 -25.82 9.39 6.70
N LEU A 494 -24.84 9.83 7.50
CA LEU A 494 -24.77 9.56 8.94
C LEU A 494 -25.35 10.70 9.76
N ALA A 495 -24.95 11.93 9.46
CA ALA A 495 -25.39 13.14 10.14
C ALA A 495 -25.26 14.37 9.25
N ARG A 496 -26.21 15.31 9.33
CA ARG A 496 -26.14 16.60 8.63
C ARG A 496 -25.50 17.65 9.52
N GLY A 497 -24.74 18.56 8.91
CA GLY A 497 -24.11 19.69 9.60
C GLY A 497 -22.90 20.23 8.87
N ASP A 498 -22.45 21.42 9.28
CA ASP A 498 -21.18 21.97 8.79
C ASP A 498 -20.01 21.22 9.44
N CYS A 499 -19.31 20.40 8.65
CA CYS A 499 -18.19 19.60 9.10
C CYS A 499 -16.81 20.24 8.83
N LYS A 500 -16.73 21.48 8.32
CA LYS A 500 -15.44 22.11 7.95
C LYS A 500 -14.45 22.19 9.12
N GLU A 501 -14.86 22.82 10.21
CA GLU A 501 -13.97 22.98 11.37
C GLU A 501 -13.61 21.60 11.99
N LEU A 502 -14.52 20.65 11.90
CA LEU A 502 -14.28 19.28 12.35
C LEU A 502 -13.22 18.58 11.50
N SER A 503 -13.37 18.58 10.17
CA SER A 503 -12.44 17.91 9.24
C SER A 503 -11.04 18.53 9.31
N LYS A 504 -10.95 19.86 9.43
CA LYS A 504 -9.70 20.58 9.69
C LYS A 504 -9.02 20.09 10.97
N ARG A 505 -9.74 20.11 12.10
CA ARG A 505 -9.19 19.66 13.40
C ARG A 505 -8.70 18.23 13.36
N LEU A 506 -9.50 17.31 12.82
CA LEU A 506 -9.14 15.90 12.72
C LEU A 506 -7.90 15.68 11.85
N SER A 507 -7.71 16.50 10.82
CA SER A 507 -6.57 16.46 9.91
C SER A 507 -5.37 17.25 10.43
N CYS A 508 -5.03 17.14 11.71
CA CYS A 508 -3.93 17.91 12.33
C CYS A 508 -4.04 19.44 12.14
N HIS A 509 -5.26 19.99 12.16
CA HIS A 509 -5.55 21.42 11.94
C HIS A 509 -5.21 21.95 10.53
N GLN A 510 -5.08 21.07 9.53
CA GLN A 510 -4.79 21.47 8.15
C GLN A 510 -6.05 21.99 7.44
N ASP A 511 -6.01 23.23 6.97
CA ASP A 511 -7.10 23.91 6.24
C ASP A 511 -7.54 23.16 4.98
N ILE A 512 -6.60 22.46 4.33
CA ILE A 512 -6.86 21.69 3.11
C ILE A 512 -7.99 20.66 3.25
N ALA A 513 -8.26 20.18 4.47
CA ALA A 513 -9.37 19.27 4.74
C ALA A 513 -10.73 19.98 4.78
N SER A 514 -10.81 21.23 5.25
CA SER A 514 -12.04 22.03 5.27
C SER A 514 -12.32 22.78 3.97
N ASP A 515 -11.28 23.01 3.19
CA ASP A 515 -11.31 23.87 2.00
C ASP A 515 -11.58 23.09 0.71
N GLY A 516 -11.54 21.76 0.76
CA GLY A 516 -12.01 20.90 -0.32
C GLY A 516 -13.54 20.88 -0.46
N CYS A 517 -14.02 20.32 -1.58
CA CYS A 517 -15.44 19.99 -1.78
C CYS A 517 -15.90 18.92 -0.78
N PHE A 518 -15.02 17.94 -0.52
CA PHE A 518 -15.15 16.97 0.55
C PHE A 518 -13.77 16.48 1.01
N SER A 519 -13.68 15.99 2.24
CA SER A 519 -12.56 15.20 2.72
C SER A 519 -13.02 13.83 3.21
N LEU A 520 -12.10 12.91 3.44
CA LEU A 520 -12.43 11.60 3.99
C LEU A 520 -11.33 11.01 4.85
N GLY A 521 -11.73 10.15 5.78
CA GLY A 521 -10.87 9.21 6.49
C GLY A 521 -11.16 7.79 6.05
N MET A 522 -10.13 7.06 5.63
CA MET A 522 -10.21 5.66 5.24
C MET A 522 -10.17 4.76 6.47
N ILE A 523 -11.21 3.95 6.67
CA ILE A 523 -11.45 3.15 7.88
C ILE A 523 -11.30 1.67 7.53
N ALA A 524 -10.28 1.02 8.05
CA ALA A 524 -10.03 -0.40 7.80
C ALA A 524 -10.71 -1.29 8.85
N HIS A 525 -11.30 -2.39 8.40
CA HIS A 525 -11.57 -3.56 9.23
C HIS A 525 -10.22 -4.18 9.61
N PHE A 526 -9.78 -3.90 10.84
CA PHE A 526 -8.37 -3.88 11.19
C PHE A 526 -7.96 -5.14 11.97
N GLU A 527 -8.14 -5.17 13.28
CA GLU A 527 -7.70 -6.31 14.10
C GLU A 527 -8.31 -7.66 13.67
N PRO A 528 -9.61 -7.77 13.34
CA PRO A 528 -10.18 -9.03 12.89
C PRO A 528 -9.48 -9.58 11.64
N THR A 529 -9.12 -8.71 10.70
CA THR A 529 -8.40 -9.05 9.47
C THR A 529 -6.98 -9.52 9.78
N LEU A 530 -6.27 -8.84 10.69
CA LEU A 530 -4.93 -9.28 11.13
C LEU A 530 -4.97 -10.63 11.87
N ARG A 531 -6.05 -10.91 12.60
CA ARG A 531 -6.25 -12.18 13.31
C ARG A 531 -6.60 -13.33 12.36
N SER A 532 -7.49 -13.08 11.39
CA SER A 532 -7.99 -14.12 10.49
C SER A 532 -7.01 -14.46 9.37
N LYS A 533 -6.36 -13.45 8.78
CA LYS A 533 -5.46 -13.60 7.62
C LYS A 533 -3.98 -13.60 8.03
N GLY A 534 -3.62 -12.90 9.10
CA GLY A 534 -2.26 -12.82 9.63
C GLY A 534 -1.71 -11.38 9.71
N SER A 535 -0.64 -11.18 10.48
CA SER A 535 -0.01 -9.88 10.71
C SER A 535 0.54 -9.22 9.44
N TRP A 536 0.86 -10.03 8.42
CA TRP A 536 1.29 -9.57 7.09
C TRP A 536 0.19 -8.82 6.32
N MET A 537 -1.07 -8.88 6.77
CA MET A 537 -2.12 -8.02 6.25
C MET A 537 -1.95 -6.56 6.67
N TYR A 538 -1.14 -6.25 7.70
CA TYR A 538 -0.95 -4.87 8.15
C TYR A 538 -0.46 -3.97 7.00
N PRO A 539 0.68 -4.24 6.31
CA PRO A 539 1.06 -3.55 5.07
C PRO A 539 -0.05 -3.46 4.02
N ARG A 540 -0.77 -4.57 3.77
CA ARG A 540 -1.79 -4.69 2.71
C ARG A 540 -2.99 -3.78 2.92
N LEU A 541 -3.38 -3.52 4.17
CA LEU A 541 -4.41 -2.52 4.48
C LEU A 541 -3.96 -1.11 4.05
N PHE A 542 -2.68 -0.77 4.24
CA PHE A 542 -2.11 0.48 3.75
C PHE A 542 -1.96 0.49 2.22
N TRP A 543 -1.66 -0.65 1.59
CA TRP A 543 -1.67 -0.77 0.13
C TRP A 543 -3.06 -0.48 -0.44
N GLU A 544 -4.12 -1.06 0.14
CA GLU A 544 -5.50 -0.81 -0.29
C GLU A 544 -5.89 0.67 -0.15
N THR A 545 -5.50 1.34 0.94
CA THR A 545 -5.72 2.79 1.08
C THR A 545 -4.94 3.62 0.04
N GLY A 546 -3.73 3.19 -0.34
CA GLY A 546 -2.94 3.84 -1.39
C GLY A 546 -3.57 3.66 -2.78
N VAL A 547 -4.11 2.46 -3.07
CA VAL A 547 -4.87 2.20 -4.29
C VAL A 547 -6.10 3.09 -4.36
N LEU A 548 -6.89 3.17 -3.28
CA LEU A 548 -8.05 4.06 -3.18
C LEU A 548 -7.66 5.55 -3.33
N GLY A 549 -6.55 5.96 -2.70
CA GLY A 549 -6.00 7.31 -2.86
C GLY A 549 -5.59 7.62 -4.30
N GLN A 550 -5.02 6.64 -5.02
CA GLN A 550 -4.65 6.82 -6.42
C GLN A 550 -5.89 7.02 -7.30
N VAL A 551 -6.98 6.28 -7.05
CA VAL A 551 -8.27 6.51 -7.72
C VAL A 551 -8.74 7.94 -7.50
N LEU A 552 -8.81 8.39 -6.24
CA LEU A 552 -9.25 9.75 -5.92
C LEU A 552 -8.41 10.82 -6.62
N TYR A 553 -7.10 10.62 -6.71
CA TYR A 553 -6.24 11.54 -7.46
C TYR A 553 -6.56 11.58 -8.96
N LEU A 554 -6.72 10.43 -9.61
CA LEU A 554 -6.95 10.34 -11.05
C LEU A 554 -8.34 10.85 -11.41
N GLU A 555 -9.36 10.43 -10.66
CA GLU A 555 -10.75 10.90 -10.78
C GLU A 555 -10.84 12.41 -10.66
N SER A 556 -10.25 12.97 -9.60
CA SER A 556 -10.27 14.42 -9.37
C SER A 556 -9.66 15.19 -10.54
N HIS A 557 -8.55 14.69 -11.11
CA HIS A 557 -7.93 15.33 -12.26
C HIS A 557 -8.76 15.15 -13.54
N ALA A 558 -9.38 13.99 -13.74
CA ALA A 558 -10.22 13.69 -14.90
C ALA A 558 -11.48 14.59 -14.97
N VAL A 559 -12.07 14.92 -13.81
CA VAL A 559 -13.18 15.89 -13.71
C VAL A 559 -12.67 17.34 -13.60
N GLY A 560 -11.35 17.52 -13.52
CA GLY A 560 -10.70 18.82 -13.68
C GLY A 560 -10.52 19.66 -12.43
N ILE A 561 -10.52 19.01 -11.27
CA ILE A 561 -10.11 19.58 -9.97
C ILE A 561 -8.84 18.85 -9.50
N SER A 562 -8.54 18.87 -8.20
CA SER A 562 -7.37 18.21 -7.63
C SER A 562 -7.70 17.50 -6.33
N ALA A 563 -6.75 16.71 -5.87
CA ALA A 563 -6.85 16.02 -4.60
C ALA A 563 -5.52 16.04 -3.87
N THR A 564 -5.53 15.65 -2.59
CA THR A 564 -4.32 15.41 -1.83
C THR A 564 -4.55 14.37 -0.74
N GLY A 565 -3.55 13.51 -0.57
CA GLY A 565 -3.45 12.59 0.54
C GLY A 565 -2.96 13.29 1.80
N ILE A 566 -3.64 13.02 2.91
CA ILE A 566 -3.37 13.62 4.22
C ILE A 566 -2.83 12.52 5.12
N GLY A 567 -1.50 12.50 5.27
CA GLY A 567 -0.81 11.56 6.15
C GLY A 567 -0.87 11.92 7.64
N CYS A 568 -1.16 13.19 7.99
CA CYS A 568 -1.31 13.66 9.37
C CYS A 568 -2.77 13.84 9.73
N PHE A 569 -3.25 13.01 10.64
CA PHE A 569 -4.58 13.09 11.23
C PHE A 569 -4.50 12.56 12.66
N PHE A 570 -5.42 12.97 13.53
CA PHE A 570 -5.51 12.44 14.88
C PHE A 570 -6.34 11.16 14.92
N ASP A 571 -5.66 10.01 15.05
CA ASP A 571 -6.26 8.68 14.90
C ASP A 571 -7.46 8.46 15.87
N ASP A 572 -7.27 8.67 17.16
CA ASP A 572 -8.31 8.40 18.17
C ASP A 572 -9.46 9.43 18.14
N PRO A 573 -9.22 10.75 17.96
CA PRO A 573 -10.29 11.72 17.72
C PRO A 573 -11.19 11.41 16.53
N VAL A 574 -10.65 10.84 15.44
CA VAL A 574 -11.49 10.36 14.32
C VAL A 574 -12.41 9.24 14.80
N HIS A 575 -11.92 8.32 15.63
CA HIS A 575 -12.73 7.22 16.18
C HIS A 575 -13.79 7.75 17.12
N GLU A 576 -13.48 8.73 17.98
CA GLU A 576 -14.44 9.38 18.87
C GLU A 576 -15.59 10.04 18.10
N VAL A 577 -15.29 10.74 17.00
CA VAL A 577 -16.31 11.34 16.12
C VAL A 577 -17.21 10.28 15.51
N LEU A 578 -16.65 9.15 15.07
CA LEU A 578 -17.41 8.05 14.48
C LEU A 578 -18.09 7.14 15.53
N GLY A 579 -17.68 7.21 16.79
CA GLY A 579 -18.12 6.31 17.86
C GLY A 579 -17.39 4.96 17.90
N LEU A 580 -16.36 4.78 17.06
CA LEU A 580 -15.59 3.54 16.96
C LEU A 580 -14.78 3.31 18.25
N LYS A 581 -14.73 2.05 18.70
CA LYS A 581 -14.03 1.65 19.93
C LYS A 581 -13.10 0.47 19.68
N GLY A 582 -12.05 0.38 20.49
CA GLY A 582 -11.07 -0.71 20.40
C GLY A 582 -10.30 -0.67 19.07
N SER A 583 -9.95 -1.85 18.57
CA SER A 583 -9.11 -2.03 17.37
C SER A 583 -9.82 -2.75 16.23
N LYS A 584 -11.14 -2.92 16.31
CA LYS A 584 -11.91 -3.59 15.26
C LYS A 584 -11.89 -2.81 13.95
N PHE A 585 -12.12 -1.51 14.01
CA PHE A 585 -11.98 -0.59 12.89
C PHE A 585 -10.95 0.49 13.24
N GLN A 586 -10.03 0.79 12.33
CA GLN A 586 -9.03 1.85 12.52
C GLN A 586 -8.93 2.78 11.31
N SER A 587 -8.77 4.08 11.55
CA SER A 587 -8.46 5.06 10.51
C SER A 587 -7.00 4.93 10.09
N LEU A 588 -6.74 4.78 8.79
CA LEU A 588 -5.40 4.52 8.25
C LEU A 588 -4.86 5.65 7.37
N TYR A 589 -5.71 6.31 6.58
CA TYR A 589 -5.30 7.35 5.64
C TYR A 589 -6.41 8.39 5.47
N HIS A 590 -6.06 9.66 5.25
CA HIS A 590 -7.04 10.71 4.98
C HIS A 590 -6.80 11.29 3.59
N PHE A 591 -7.83 11.92 3.03
CA PHE A 591 -7.78 12.49 1.69
C PHE A 591 -8.70 13.72 1.59
N THR A 592 -8.40 14.61 0.67
CA THR A 592 -9.24 15.78 0.35
C THR A 592 -9.32 15.96 -1.16
N VAL A 593 -10.47 16.41 -1.65
CA VAL A 593 -10.77 16.63 -3.06
C VAL A 593 -11.41 18.00 -3.22
N GLY A 594 -10.90 18.82 -4.13
CA GLY A 594 -11.40 20.18 -4.35
C GLY A 594 -10.59 20.98 -5.37
N GLY A 595 -10.95 22.25 -5.53
CA GLY A 595 -10.22 23.19 -6.38
C GLY A 595 -8.85 23.52 -5.79
N PRO A 596 -7.74 23.33 -6.53
CA PRO A 596 -6.41 23.62 -6.01
C PRO A 596 -6.10 25.12 -6.00
N VAL A 597 -5.33 25.57 -5.02
CA VAL A 597 -4.62 26.85 -5.14
C VAL A 597 -3.38 26.67 -6.01
N VAL A 598 -3.29 27.43 -7.09
CA VAL A 598 -2.13 27.38 -8.00
C VAL A 598 -1.09 28.43 -7.57
N ASP A 599 0.02 27.98 -7.01
CA ASP A 599 1.16 28.86 -6.72
C ASP A 599 1.94 29.18 -8.00
N LYS A 600 1.68 30.37 -8.56
CA LYS A 600 2.32 30.86 -9.79
C LYS A 600 3.82 31.13 -9.64
N ARG A 601 4.37 31.13 -8.42
CA ARG A 601 5.81 31.32 -8.16
C ARG A 601 6.61 30.06 -8.43
N ILE A 602 5.96 28.88 -8.41
CA ILE A 602 6.62 27.60 -8.62
C ILE A 602 6.67 27.30 -10.11
N MET A 603 7.89 27.29 -10.66
CA MET A 603 8.12 26.90 -12.05
C MET A 603 7.92 25.39 -12.21
N SER A 604 7.35 24.98 -13.35
CA SER A 604 7.19 23.58 -13.73
C SER A 604 8.04 23.29 -14.95
N LEU A 605 8.95 22.34 -14.82
CA LEU A 605 9.84 21.91 -15.90
C LEU A 605 9.46 20.50 -16.37
N SER A 606 9.86 20.14 -17.58
CA SER A 606 9.64 18.82 -18.17
C SER A 606 10.27 17.72 -17.31
N ALA A 607 9.64 16.55 -17.25
CA ALA A 607 10.15 15.41 -16.49
C ALA A 607 11.60 15.01 -16.85
N TYR A 608 11.90 15.06 -18.16
CA TYR A 608 13.21 14.74 -18.72
C TYR A 608 13.54 15.85 -19.73
N PRO A 609 14.32 16.87 -19.33
CA PRO A 609 14.72 17.93 -20.26
C PRO A 609 15.57 17.34 -21.40
N GLY A 610 15.42 17.88 -22.61
CA GLY A 610 16.30 17.52 -23.72
C GLY A 610 17.72 18.05 -23.49
N PRO A 611 18.71 17.65 -24.30
CA PRO A 611 20.09 18.16 -24.22
C PRO A 611 20.21 19.69 -24.35
N ASN A 612 19.16 20.36 -24.86
CA ASN A 612 19.10 21.80 -25.07
C ASN A 612 18.27 22.53 -24.00
N ASP A 613 17.68 21.80 -23.05
CA ASP A 613 16.88 22.36 -21.96
C ASP A 613 17.67 22.15 -20.66
N ASP A 614 18.14 23.23 -20.01
CA ASP A 614 18.68 23.11 -18.65
C ASP A 614 17.51 22.94 -17.67
N ALA A 615 17.54 21.89 -16.83
CA ALA A 615 16.57 21.69 -15.73
C ALA A 615 17.04 22.27 -14.40
#